data_AF-A0A419IW71-F1
#
_entry.id   AF-A0A419IW71-F1
#
_cell.length_a   1.000
_cell.length_b   1.000
_cell.length_c   1.000
_cell.angle_alpha   90.00
_cell.angle_beta   90.00
_cell.angle_gamma   90.00
#
_symmetry.space_group_name_H-M   'P 1'
#
loop_
_entity.id
_entity.type
_entity.pdbx_description
1 polymer ?
#
loop_
_entity_poly.entity_id
_entity_poly.type
_entity_poly.pdbx_seq_one_letter_code
_entity_poly.pdbx_strand_id
1 'polypeptide(L)'
;MSILTIQRIVEIPTIGTWKWHENDYETPLIFPLDGATAYLYLDSHDGGKRDREVIWNAKLQIKVSPPPQKLVEGLISKSMSSSDVADKIYSYYEDVFDKFESIARTAGNIKNLMIGSKTSKKEFFKEGSLSTEKVTWWIDEENPNIFIPELKKGHRRINPLFKNDQIITKTRWRRMQTAIDKHDYPSEEMLELLRIRSKLEWRERKIATIESAIIVETILRNYGEKILQSLGISKTKLKSLKDEMSFSTVLNIVLPLTLSKSELSRVDKHLKSVDLLRKVRNDVVHGNITEENIDENIVRKGIEGALVLVEVLRKKLK
;
A
#
# COMPACT_ATOMS: atom_id res chain seq x y z
N MET A 1 11.76 34.49 21.51
CA MET A 1 10.92 33.31 21.82
C MET A 1 11.83 32.11 21.73
N SER A 2 11.79 31.19 22.70
CA SER A 2 12.65 30.02 22.69
C SER A 2 12.27 29.06 21.55
N ILE A 3 13.26 28.35 21.03
CA ILE A 3 13.12 27.39 19.94
C ILE A 3 13.78 26.08 20.38
N LEU A 4 12.97 25.03 20.48
CA LEU A 4 13.49 23.67 20.61
C LEU A 4 13.88 23.17 19.22
N THR A 5 15.12 22.70 19.07
CA THR A 5 15.59 22.02 17.88
C THR A 5 15.85 20.55 18.19
N ILE A 6 15.39 19.65 17.31
CA ILE A 6 15.65 18.22 17.35
C ILE A 6 16.31 17.84 16.03
N GLN A 7 17.41 17.09 16.06
CA GLN A 7 18.22 16.80 14.86
C GLN A 7 18.60 15.33 14.76
N ARG A 8 18.58 14.80 13.53
CA ARG A 8 19.06 13.45 13.18
C ARG A 8 19.50 13.41 11.71
N ILE A 9 20.60 12.74 11.40
CA ILE A 9 20.91 12.34 10.01
C ILE A 9 19.99 11.17 9.64
N VAL A 10 19.29 11.26 8.52
CA VAL A 10 18.34 10.24 8.06
C VAL A 10 18.70 9.81 6.65
N GLU A 11 18.47 8.54 6.33
CA GLU A 11 18.49 8.09 4.94
C GLU A 11 17.31 8.74 4.21
N ILE A 12 17.56 9.20 2.98
CA ILE A 12 16.54 9.77 2.10
C ILE A 12 16.51 9.02 0.78
N PRO A 13 15.38 9.05 0.05
CA PRO A 13 15.32 8.60 -1.33
C PRO A 13 16.49 9.18 -2.14
N THR A 14 17.24 8.28 -2.77
CA THR A 14 18.54 8.60 -3.35
C THR A 14 18.38 9.48 -4.58
N ILE A 15 19.05 10.62 -4.59
CA ILE A 15 19.06 11.57 -5.70
C ILE A 15 20.46 11.71 -6.28
N GLY A 16 20.55 11.89 -7.60
CA GLY A 16 21.80 12.10 -8.31
C GLY A 16 21.81 13.42 -9.06
N THR A 17 22.93 14.12 -9.03
CA THR A 17 23.17 15.35 -9.82
C THR A 17 24.54 15.29 -10.48
N TRP A 18 24.77 16.16 -11.47
CA TRP A 18 26.09 16.35 -12.10
C TRP A 18 27.09 17.00 -11.14
N LYS A 19 26.64 17.87 -10.22
CA LYS A 19 27.45 18.40 -9.12
C LYS A 19 26.56 19.15 -8.13
N TRP A 20 26.86 19.09 -6.84
CA TRP A 20 26.31 20.00 -5.85
C TRP A 20 27.30 21.14 -5.57
N HIS A 21 26.77 22.34 -5.34
CA HIS A 21 27.55 23.47 -4.84
C HIS A 21 27.44 23.54 -3.30
N GLU A 22 28.41 24.16 -2.65
CA GLU A 22 28.44 24.30 -1.18
C GLU A 22 27.15 24.92 -0.63
N ASN A 23 26.65 25.98 -1.28
CA ASN A 23 25.39 26.64 -0.93
C ASN A 23 24.15 25.74 -1.04
N ASP A 24 24.19 24.68 -1.87
CA ASP A 24 23.07 23.74 -2.00
C ASP A 24 22.91 22.90 -0.73
N TYR A 25 24.02 22.57 -0.06
CA TYR A 25 24.02 21.82 1.21
C TYR A 25 23.54 22.68 2.39
N GLU A 26 23.70 24.00 2.30
CA GLU A 26 23.23 24.95 3.31
C GLU A 26 21.75 25.30 3.17
N THR A 27 21.14 25.05 2.01
CA THR A 27 19.75 25.42 1.73
C THR A 27 18.79 24.28 2.12
N PRO A 28 17.94 24.44 3.15
CA PRO A 28 17.02 23.38 3.54
C PRO A 28 15.75 23.36 2.69
N LEU A 29 15.20 22.17 2.52
CA LEU A 29 13.78 22.02 2.22
C LEU A 29 12.98 22.18 3.51
N ILE A 30 12.02 23.10 3.51
CA ILE A 30 11.22 23.46 4.68
C ILE A 30 9.84 22.82 4.58
N PHE A 31 9.48 22.03 5.59
CA PHE A 31 8.22 21.30 5.68
C PHE A 31 7.39 21.81 6.87
N PRO A 32 6.20 22.39 6.65
CA PRO A 32 5.29 22.69 7.73
C PRO A 32 4.72 21.38 8.31
N LEU A 33 4.73 21.29 9.64
CA LEU A 33 4.20 20.17 10.42
C LEU A 33 3.21 20.71 11.46
N ASP A 34 2.39 19.82 12.03
CA ASP A 34 1.44 20.23 13.08
C ASP A 34 2.18 20.67 14.36
N GLY A 35 2.21 21.98 14.61
CA GLY A 35 2.91 22.57 15.75
C GLY A 35 4.44 22.52 15.65
N ALA A 36 5.02 22.30 14.46
CA ALA A 36 6.46 22.30 14.25
C ALA A 36 6.83 22.71 12.80
N THR A 37 8.10 22.93 12.55
CA THR A 37 8.64 23.12 11.20
C THR A 37 9.89 22.28 11.04
N ALA A 38 9.91 21.42 10.01
CA ALA A 38 11.08 20.62 9.70
C ALA A 38 11.90 21.24 8.58
N TYR A 39 13.22 21.06 8.68
CA TYR A 39 14.23 21.53 7.75
C TYR A 39 15.07 20.32 7.37
N LEU A 40 15.12 19.98 6.09
CA LEU A 40 15.90 18.88 5.57
C LEU A 40 17.05 19.42 4.73
N TYR A 41 18.28 19.27 5.22
CA TYR A 41 19.50 19.67 4.53
C TYR A 41 20.15 18.44 3.92
N LEU A 42 20.74 18.55 2.74
CA LEU A 42 21.55 17.47 2.19
C LEU A 42 22.77 17.24 3.09
N ASP A 43 23.14 15.98 3.29
CA ASP A 43 24.37 15.66 4.00
C ASP A 43 25.56 15.99 3.11
N SER A 44 26.42 16.92 3.55
CA SER A 44 27.57 17.36 2.77
C SER A 44 28.57 16.22 2.64
N HIS A 45 28.82 15.78 1.40
CA HIS A 45 29.78 14.72 1.11
C HIS A 45 30.78 15.21 0.06
N ASP A 46 32.07 15.09 0.35
CA ASP A 46 33.12 15.37 -0.63
C ASP A 46 33.30 14.16 -1.56
N GLY A 47 32.72 14.23 -2.76
CA GLY A 47 32.84 13.19 -3.79
C GLY A 47 34.20 13.11 -4.47
N GLY A 48 35.14 14.01 -4.15
CA GLY A 48 36.46 14.09 -4.76
C GLY A 48 36.40 14.50 -6.25
N LYS A 49 37.01 13.70 -7.13
CA LYS A 49 37.09 13.98 -8.58
C LYS A 49 35.89 13.45 -9.40
N ARG A 50 34.79 13.05 -8.76
CA ARG A 50 33.65 12.47 -9.47
C ARG A 50 32.75 13.57 -10.04
N ASP A 51 32.46 13.50 -11.34
CA ASP A 51 31.52 14.39 -12.03
C ASP A 51 30.04 14.03 -11.79
N ARG A 52 29.75 13.08 -10.89
CA ARG A 52 28.39 12.68 -10.51
C ARG A 52 28.38 12.29 -9.05
N GLU A 53 27.49 12.92 -8.32
CA GLU A 53 27.31 12.68 -6.89
C GLU A 53 25.91 12.14 -6.62
N VAL A 54 25.86 11.15 -5.72
CA VAL A 54 24.65 10.47 -5.33
C VAL A 54 24.50 10.65 -3.82
N ILE A 55 23.40 11.28 -3.40
CA ILE A 55 23.14 11.57 -1.98
C ILE A 55 22.19 10.53 -1.42
N TRP A 56 22.60 9.95 -0.29
CA TRP A 56 21.87 8.90 0.42
C TRP A 56 21.32 9.40 1.77
N ASN A 57 21.95 10.42 2.33
CA ASN A 57 21.67 10.91 3.66
C ASN A 57 21.33 12.40 3.64
N ALA A 58 20.51 12.81 4.61
CA ALA A 58 20.16 14.20 4.84
C ALA A 58 20.09 14.48 6.34
N LYS A 59 20.43 15.70 6.74
CA LYS A 59 20.27 16.18 8.10
C LYS A 59 18.84 16.72 8.26
N LEU A 60 18.01 15.99 9.02
CA LEU A 60 16.69 16.43 9.42
C LEU A 60 16.79 17.24 10.72
N GLN A 61 16.28 18.47 10.71
CA GLN A 61 16.07 19.31 11.89
C GLN A 61 14.59 19.61 12.05
N ILE A 62 14.02 19.38 13.23
CA ILE A 62 12.65 19.74 13.60
C ILE A 62 12.74 20.87 14.61
N LYS A 63 12.15 22.03 14.27
CA LYS A 63 12.08 23.20 15.14
C LYS A 63 10.66 23.38 15.66
N VAL A 64 10.54 23.64 16.96
CA VAL A 64 9.27 23.86 17.65
C VAL A 64 9.36 25.19 18.39
N SER A 65 8.46 26.13 18.06
CA SER A 65 8.40 27.43 18.72
C SER A 65 6.95 27.92 18.88
N PRO A 66 6.53 28.29 20.11
CA PRO A 66 7.22 28.03 21.38
C PRO A 66 7.24 26.52 21.71
N PRO A 67 8.29 26.02 22.39
CA PRO A 67 8.35 24.60 22.75
C PRO A 67 7.30 24.25 23.82
N PRO A 68 6.39 23.28 23.56
CA PRO A 68 5.45 22.81 24.56
C PRO A 68 6.19 22.22 25.76
N GLN A 69 5.80 22.59 26.97
CA GLN A 69 6.44 22.12 28.20
C GLN A 69 6.46 20.58 28.30
N LYS A 70 5.37 19.91 27.91
CA LYS A 70 5.29 18.44 27.85
C LYS A 70 6.34 17.80 26.92
N LEU A 71 6.71 18.49 25.84
CA LEU A 71 7.72 18.01 24.90
C LEU A 71 9.11 18.10 25.53
N VAL A 72 9.42 19.21 26.18
CA VAL A 72 10.71 19.42 26.90
C VAL A 72 10.85 18.44 28.05
N GLU A 73 9.80 18.29 28.88
CA GLU A 73 9.79 17.32 29.99
C GLU A 73 9.97 15.89 29.50
N GLY A 74 9.32 15.52 28.38
CA GLY A 74 9.47 14.18 27.80
C GLY A 74 10.87 13.90 27.23
N LEU A 75 11.53 14.91 26.64
CA LEU A 75 12.91 14.83 26.15
C LEU A 75 13.95 14.64 27.27
N ILE A 76 13.68 15.21 28.45
CA ILE A 76 14.54 15.08 29.64
C ILE A 76 14.25 13.77 30.39
N SER A 77 12.99 13.33 30.39
CA SER A 77 12.54 12.16 31.16
C SER A 77 13.01 10.82 30.57
N LYS A 78 13.20 9.84 31.45
CA LYS A 78 13.38 8.41 31.09
C LYS A 78 12.11 7.57 31.26
N SER A 79 10.95 8.20 31.41
CA SER A 79 9.66 7.56 31.74
C SER A 79 8.73 7.42 30.53
N MET A 80 7.47 7.01 30.74
CA MET A 80 6.45 6.89 29.68
C MET A 80 6.30 8.12 28.78
N SER A 81 6.44 9.32 29.34
CA SER A 81 6.49 10.60 28.63
C SER A 81 7.56 10.66 27.53
N SER A 82 8.65 9.92 27.69
CA SER A 82 9.72 9.78 26.69
C SER A 82 9.27 8.98 25.46
N SER A 83 8.43 7.95 25.65
CA SER A 83 7.88 7.17 24.55
C SER A 83 6.91 7.99 23.68
N ASP A 84 6.03 8.76 24.32
CA ASP A 84 5.04 9.58 23.61
C ASP A 84 5.73 10.70 22.80
N VAL A 85 6.79 11.29 23.36
CA VAL A 85 7.65 12.22 22.64
C VAL A 85 8.39 11.54 21.50
N ALA A 86 8.90 10.32 21.68
CA ALA A 86 9.53 9.55 20.62
C ALA A 86 8.56 9.20 19.48
N ASP A 87 7.30 8.87 19.79
CA ASP A 87 6.23 8.69 18.79
C ASP A 87 6.01 9.96 17.98
N LYS A 88 5.93 11.10 18.65
CA LYS A 88 5.71 12.41 18.01
C LYS A 88 6.90 12.84 17.12
N ILE A 89 8.13 12.65 17.59
CA ILE A 89 9.34 12.96 16.79
C ILE A 89 9.41 12.04 15.57
N TYR A 90 9.12 10.76 15.75
CA TYR A 90 9.16 9.79 14.66
C TYR A 90 8.06 10.05 13.62
N SER A 91 6.85 10.44 14.03
CA SER A 91 5.79 10.79 13.09
C SER A 91 6.13 12.01 12.24
N TYR A 92 6.82 13.01 12.81
CA TYR A 92 7.36 14.14 12.04
C TYR A 92 8.38 13.68 10.98
N TYR A 93 9.27 12.76 11.33
CA TYR A 93 10.20 12.16 10.37
C TYR A 93 9.45 11.43 9.24
N GLU A 94 8.46 10.61 9.56
CA GLU A 94 7.70 9.87 8.55
C GLU A 94 6.97 10.81 7.58
N ASP A 95 6.37 11.89 8.09
CA ASP A 95 5.69 12.91 7.28
C ASP A 95 6.68 13.67 6.39
N VAL A 96 7.85 14.06 6.91
CA VAL A 96 8.90 14.72 6.11
C VAL A 96 9.43 13.79 5.02
N PHE A 97 9.67 12.51 5.34
CA PHE A 97 10.15 11.53 4.38
C PHE A 97 9.13 11.35 3.23
N ASP A 98 7.85 11.17 3.54
CA ASP A 98 6.78 11.00 2.53
C ASP A 98 6.63 12.25 1.67
N LYS A 99 6.68 13.44 2.28
CA LYS A 99 6.64 14.72 1.57
C LYS A 99 7.85 14.88 0.66
N PHE A 100 9.06 14.59 1.14
CA PHE A 100 10.30 14.66 0.35
C PHE A 100 10.26 13.72 -0.86
N GLU A 101 9.87 12.46 -0.67
CA GLU A 101 9.75 11.51 -1.78
C GLU A 101 8.77 12.01 -2.85
N SER A 102 7.61 12.49 -2.41
CA SER A 102 6.58 13.03 -3.29
C SER A 102 7.07 14.23 -4.11
N ILE A 103 7.74 15.20 -3.48
CA ILE A 103 8.26 16.38 -4.19
C ILE A 103 9.43 16.03 -5.11
N ALA A 104 10.30 15.09 -4.74
CA ALA A 104 11.41 14.62 -5.57
C ALA A 104 10.90 13.98 -6.87
N ARG A 105 9.84 13.17 -6.79
CA ARG A 105 9.23 12.54 -7.97
C ARG A 105 8.43 13.51 -8.83
N THR A 106 7.75 14.48 -8.21
CA THR A 106 6.82 15.36 -8.92
C THR A 106 7.47 16.66 -9.37
N ALA A 107 7.92 17.50 -8.44
CA ALA A 107 8.55 18.78 -8.75
C ALA A 107 10.00 18.59 -9.23
N GLY A 108 10.75 17.67 -8.60
CA GLY A 108 12.13 17.33 -8.99
C GLY A 108 12.24 16.47 -10.25
N ASN A 109 11.13 15.89 -10.73
CA ASN A 109 11.06 15.04 -11.92
C ASN A 109 12.11 13.91 -11.96
N ILE A 110 12.45 13.35 -10.80
CA ILE A 110 13.47 12.30 -10.67
C ILE A 110 12.87 10.95 -11.09
N LYS A 111 13.15 10.54 -12.33
CA LYS A 111 12.57 9.33 -12.96
C LYS A 111 12.99 8.03 -12.29
N ASN A 112 14.24 7.93 -11.84
CA ASN A 112 14.84 6.72 -11.28
C ASN A 112 15.17 6.89 -9.79
N LEU A 113 14.27 7.51 -9.02
CA LEU A 113 14.44 7.69 -7.58
C LEU A 113 14.47 6.32 -6.89
N MET A 114 15.64 5.92 -6.39
CA MET A 114 15.82 4.71 -5.60
C MET A 114 15.30 5.00 -4.19
N ILE A 115 14.25 4.28 -3.78
CA ILE A 115 13.65 4.44 -2.45
C ILE A 115 14.34 3.43 -1.52
N GLY A 116 15.10 3.93 -0.54
CA GLY A 116 15.41 3.15 0.66
C GLY A 116 14.18 2.99 1.53
N SER A 117 14.09 1.92 2.32
CA SER A 117 13.01 1.78 3.30
C SER A 117 13.15 2.84 4.39
N LYS A 118 12.04 3.45 4.82
CA LYS A 118 12.03 4.29 6.03
C LYS A 118 12.72 3.55 7.17
N THR A 119 13.69 4.20 7.80
CA THR A 119 14.31 3.69 9.02
C THR A 119 13.23 3.40 10.07
N SER A 120 13.15 2.16 10.56
CA SER A 120 12.16 1.79 11.57
C SER A 120 12.33 2.64 12.85
N LYS A 121 11.23 2.90 13.59
CA LYS A 121 11.28 3.68 14.85
C LYS A 121 12.37 3.20 15.81
N LYS A 122 12.54 1.89 15.96
CA LYS A 122 13.56 1.33 16.84
C LYS A 122 14.97 1.69 16.38
N GLU A 123 15.23 1.61 15.07
CA GLU A 123 16.54 1.92 14.50
C GLU A 123 16.79 3.45 14.44
N PHE A 124 15.74 4.24 14.25
CA PHE A 124 15.80 5.71 14.23
C PHE A 124 16.36 6.29 15.54
N PHE A 125 15.96 5.72 16.68
CA PHE A 125 16.43 6.08 18.02
C PHE A 125 17.58 5.21 18.54
N LYS A 126 18.07 4.24 17.76
CA LYS A 126 19.17 3.38 18.19
C LYS A 126 20.49 4.13 18.10
N GLU A 127 21.36 3.87 19.06
CA GLU A 127 22.69 4.40 19.08
C GLU A 127 23.52 3.73 17.96
N GLY A 128 23.77 4.47 16.87
CA GLY A 128 24.72 4.08 15.84
C GLY A 128 26.17 4.15 16.34
N SER A 129 27.10 3.54 15.62
CA SER A 129 28.53 3.52 15.98
C SER A 129 29.22 4.89 15.78
N LEU A 130 28.59 5.84 15.09
CA LEU A 130 29.07 7.21 14.88
C LEU A 130 28.16 8.23 15.60
N SER A 131 28.74 9.27 16.18
CA SER A 131 28.04 10.26 17.01
C SER A 131 26.99 11.09 16.26
N THR A 132 27.15 11.23 14.95
CA THR A 132 26.24 11.94 14.03
C THR A 132 24.96 11.14 13.73
N GLU A 133 24.91 9.88 14.16
CA GLU A 133 23.76 9.00 13.95
C GLU A 133 22.79 8.96 15.15
N LYS A 134 22.78 9.98 16.01
CA LYS A 134 21.91 10.01 17.19
C LYS A 134 20.87 11.11 17.08
N VAL A 135 19.70 10.89 17.65
CA VAL A 135 18.70 11.96 17.81
C VAL A 135 19.22 12.89 18.89
N THR A 136 19.48 14.14 18.53
CA THR A 136 19.96 15.18 19.43
C THR A 136 18.92 16.28 19.56
N TRP A 137 18.92 17.01 20.67
CA TRP A 137 18.02 18.13 20.90
C TRP A 137 18.66 19.21 21.77
N TRP A 138 18.25 20.46 21.58
CA TRP A 138 18.69 21.61 22.37
C TRP A 138 17.67 22.73 22.27
N ILE A 139 17.69 23.66 23.22
CA ILE A 139 16.89 24.89 23.18
C ILE A 139 17.83 26.06 22.86
N ASP A 140 17.47 26.86 21.87
CA ASP A 140 18.21 28.05 21.45
C ASP A 140 19.70 27.76 21.14
N GLU A 141 20.64 28.35 21.87
CA GLU A 141 22.09 28.18 21.68
C GLU A 141 22.73 27.17 22.66
N GLU A 142 21.91 26.36 23.33
CA GLU A 142 22.42 25.32 24.24
C GLU A 142 23.18 24.21 23.49
N ASN A 143 24.07 23.52 24.23
CA ASN A 143 24.77 22.35 23.70
C ASN A 143 23.78 21.20 23.40
N PRO A 144 23.94 20.49 22.27
CA PRO A 144 23.08 19.36 21.91
C PRO A 144 23.12 18.22 22.94
N ASN A 145 21.95 17.85 23.46
CA ASN A 145 21.75 16.68 24.31
C ASN A 145 21.30 15.49 23.47
N ILE A 146 21.73 14.28 23.82
CA ILE A 146 21.31 13.05 23.13
C ILE A 146 19.98 12.59 23.72
N PHE A 147 19.01 12.27 22.85
CA PHE A 147 17.74 11.68 23.25
C PHE A 147 17.73 10.18 22.95
N ILE A 148 17.72 9.35 24.01
CA ILE A 148 17.58 7.90 23.92
C ILE A 148 16.31 7.52 24.70
N PRO A 149 15.15 7.40 24.02
CA PRO A 149 13.90 7.10 24.71
C PRO A 149 13.88 5.65 25.22
N GLU A 150 13.29 5.45 26.40
CA GLU A 150 12.87 4.11 26.84
C GLU A 150 11.66 3.67 26.01
N LEU A 151 11.93 3.11 24.84
CA LEU A 151 10.90 2.46 24.04
C LEU A 151 10.42 1.24 24.82
N LYS A 152 9.14 1.25 25.25
CA LYS A 152 8.52 0.06 25.84
C LYS A 152 8.86 -1.13 24.95
N LYS A 153 9.34 -2.23 25.54
CA LYS A 153 9.45 -3.52 24.86
C LYS A 153 8.03 -3.94 24.46
N GLY A 154 7.57 -3.43 23.32
CA GLY A 154 6.32 -3.84 22.73
C GLY A 154 6.41 -5.34 22.52
N HIS A 155 5.41 -6.06 23.03
CA HIS A 155 5.18 -7.43 22.61
C HIS A 155 5.19 -7.47 21.08
N ARG A 156 6.05 -8.32 20.52
CA ARG A 156 6.10 -8.60 19.09
C ARG A 156 4.72 -9.12 18.65
N ARG A 157 3.94 -8.26 18.01
CA ARG A 157 2.86 -8.58 17.05
C ARG A 157 2.91 -7.42 16.05
N ILE A 158 2.97 -7.60 14.72
CA ILE A 158 2.02 -8.20 13.77
C ILE A 158 2.78 -8.28 12.42
N ASN A 159 2.82 -9.45 11.76
CA ASN A 159 2.02 -9.92 10.59
C ASN A 159 2.50 -9.36 9.23
N PRO A 160 2.57 -10.20 8.18
CA PRO A 160 3.36 -9.95 7.00
C PRO A 160 2.45 -9.34 5.92
N LEU A 161 2.74 -8.15 5.39
CA LEU A 161 1.95 -7.55 4.29
C LEU A 161 2.55 -6.34 3.57
N PHE A 162 3.74 -6.43 2.92
CA PHE A 162 4.16 -5.37 1.99
C PHE A 162 5.03 -5.83 0.79
N LYS A 163 4.53 -5.53 -0.43
CA LYS A 163 5.27 -5.42 -1.71
C LYS A 163 4.73 -4.22 -2.51
N ASN A 164 5.55 -3.68 -3.41
CA ASN A 164 5.39 -2.43 -4.19
C ASN A 164 4.08 -2.26 -4.99
N ASP A 165 3.27 -3.30 -5.13
CA ASP A 165 2.07 -3.28 -5.98
C ASP A 165 0.87 -2.58 -5.29
N GLN A 166 1.01 -2.30 -3.98
CA GLN A 166 -0.04 -1.74 -3.11
C GLN A 166 -0.04 -0.21 -2.99
N ILE A 167 0.87 0.51 -3.68
CA ILE A 167 0.97 1.98 -3.55
C ILE A 167 -0.21 2.68 -4.24
N ILE A 168 -0.93 3.55 -3.51
CA ILE A 168 -1.98 4.42 -4.05
C ILE A 168 -1.32 5.65 -4.68
N THR A 169 -1.12 5.61 -6.00
CA THR A 169 -0.56 6.74 -6.76
C THR A 169 -1.55 7.90 -6.87
N LYS A 170 -1.09 9.12 -7.19
CA LYS A 170 -1.95 10.30 -7.40
C LYS A 170 -3.09 10.06 -8.41
N THR A 171 -2.83 9.24 -9.42
CA THR A 171 -3.82 8.81 -10.42
C THR A 171 -4.85 7.85 -9.82
N ARG A 172 -4.43 6.92 -8.95
CA ARG A 172 -5.31 6.03 -8.18
C ARG A 172 -6.12 6.83 -7.15
N TRP A 173 -5.51 7.79 -6.47
CA TRP A 173 -6.15 8.71 -5.52
C TRP A 173 -7.23 9.57 -6.17
N ARG A 174 -6.94 10.20 -7.33
CA ARG A 174 -7.96 10.95 -8.10
C ARG A 174 -9.10 10.08 -8.59
N ARG A 175 -8.81 8.83 -8.98
CA ARG A 175 -9.84 7.84 -9.34
C ARG A 175 -10.70 7.45 -8.13
N MET A 176 -10.10 7.29 -6.96
CA MET A 176 -10.82 7.02 -5.71
C MET A 176 -11.71 8.20 -5.32
N GLN A 177 -11.22 9.45 -5.38
CA GLN A 177 -12.04 10.64 -5.14
C GLN A 177 -13.20 10.74 -6.16
N THR A 178 -12.91 10.51 -7.45
CA THR A 178 -13.94 10.50 -8.50
C THR A 178 -15.00 9.41 -8.26
N ALA A 179 -14.62 8.25 -7.72
CA ALA A 179 -15.54 7.17 -7.39
C ALA A 179 -16.40 7.53 -6.17
N ILE A 180 -15.82 8.15 -5.14
CA ILE A 180 -16.53 8.66 -3.96
C ILE A 180 -17.56 9.73 -4.37
N ASP A 181 -17.12 10.71 -5.16
CA ASP A 181 -17.97 11.80 -5.65
C ASP A 181 -19.14 11.29 -6.51
N LYS A 182 -18.96 10.14 -7.15
CA LYS A 182 -20.00 9.46 -7.96
C LYS A 182 -20.78 8.38 -7.21
N HIS A 183 -20.49 8.17 -5.92
CA HIS A 183 -21.03 7.07 -5.10
C HIS A 183 -20.84 5.69 -5.74
N ASP A 184 -19.75 5.52 -6.49
CA ASP A 184 -19.40 4.32 -7.25
C ASP A 184 -18.60 3.35 -6.38
N TYR A 185 -19.26 2.80 -5.36
CA TYR A 185 -18.65 1.84 -4.46
C TYR A 185 -18.63 0.42 -5.06
N PRO A 186 -17.51 -0.33 -4.90
CA PRO A 186 -17.48 -1.73 -5.30
C PRO A 186 -18.52 -2.53 -4.50
N SER A 187 -19.10 -3.56 -5.10
CA SER A 187 -20.01 -4.44 -4.36
C SER A 187 -19.23 -5.30 -3.37
N GLU A 188 -19.94 -5.84 -2.38
CA GLU A 188 -19.35 -6.73 -1.38
C GLU A 188 -18.62 -7.91 -2.05
N GLU A 189 -19.17 -8.45 -3.14
CA GLU A 189 -18.56 -9.57 -3.87
C GLU A 189 -17.26 -9.15 -4.60
N MET A 190 -17.18 -7.91 -5.07
CA MET A 190 -15.97 -7.34 -5.66
C MET A 190 -14.88 -7.14 -4.59
N LEU A 191 -15.27 -6.64 -3.41
CA LEU A 191 -14.36 -6.48 -2.28
C LEU A 191 -13.78 -7.82 -1.82
N GLU A 192 -14.59 -8.87 -1.77
CA GLU A 192 -14.11 -10.20 -1.37
C GLU A 192 -13.18 -10.85 -2.39
N LEU A 193 -13.46 -10.71 -3.69
CA LEU A 193 -12.51 -11.18 -4.72
C LEU A 193 -11.15 -10.47 -4.63
N LEU A 194 -11.16 -9.16 -4.32
CA LEU A 194 -9.93 -8.39 -4.10
C LEU A 194 -9.17 -8.83 -2.83
N ARG A 195 -9.89 -9.21 -1.76
CA ARG A 195 -9.30 -9.80 -0.55
C ARG A 195 -8.66 -11.16 -0.83
N ILE A 196 -9.35 -12.04 -1.55
CA ILE A 196 -8.84 -13.37 -1.92
C ILE A 196 -7.64 -13.27 -2.84
N ARG A 197 -7.63 -12.32 -3.79
CA ARG A 197 -6.44 -12.03 -4.61
C ARG A 197 -5.21 -11.77 -3.75
N SER A 198 -5.39 -11.09 -2.62
CA SER A 198 -4.29 -10.80 -1.71
C SER A 198 -3.74 -12.09 -1.09
N LYS A 199 -4.58 -13.05 -0.70
CA LYS A 199 -4.16 -14.36 -0.15
C LYS A 199 -3.24 -15.15 -1.09
N LEU A 200 -3.43 -15.03 -2.41
CA LEU A 200 -2.53 -15.64 -3.40
C LEU A 200 -1.10 -15.10 -3.29
N GLU A 201 -0.94 -13.80 -3.02
CA GLU A 201 0.36 -13.16 -2.82
C GLU A 201 1.01 -13.54 -1.47
N TRP A 202 0.22 -14.08 -0.53
CA TRP A 202 0.66 -14.66 0.76
C TRP A 202 1.10 -16.11 0.67
N ARG A 203 1.16 -16.68 -0.54
CA ARG A 203 1.42 -18.11 -0.78
C ARG A 203 0.35 -19.05 -0.20
N GLU A 204 -0.83 -18.53 0.15
CA GLU A 204 -2.00 -19.34 0.54
C GLU A 204 -2.73 -19.83 -0.72
N ARG A 205 -2.02 -20.56 -1.59
CA ARG A 205 -2.49 -20.90 -2.95
C ARG A 205 -3.75 -21.75 -2.91
N LYS A 206 -3.83 -22.70 -1.99
CA LYS A 206 -4.98 -23.59 -1.85
C LYS A 206 -6.23 -22.81 -1.44
N ILE A 207 -6.11 -21.96 -0.43
CA ILE A 207 -7.20 -21.11 0.07
C ILE A 207 -7.66 -20.15 -1.02
N ALA A 208 -6.73 -19.46 -1.67
CA ALA A 208 -7.04 -18.50 -2.72
C ALA A 208 -7.77 -19.15 -3.91
N THR A 209 -7.34 -20.35 -4.32
CA THR A 209 -7.95 -21.11 -5.42
C THR A 209 -9.38 -21.54 -5.08
N ILE A 210 -9.60 -22.07 -3.88
CA ILE A 210 -10.91 -22.60 -3.47
C ILE A 210 -11.91 -21.47 -3.26
N GLU A 211 -11.54 -20.47 -2.45
CA GLU A 211 -12.45 -19.38 -2.09
C GLU A 211 -12.83 -18.53 -3.30
N SER A 212 -11.87 -18.22 -4.19
CA SER A 212 -12.18 -17.43 -5.38
C SER A 212 -13.16 -18.15 -6.30
N ALA A 213 -12.95 -19.45 -6.56
CA ALA A 213 -13.88 -20.23 -7.37
C ALA A 213 -15.29 -20.30 -6.76
N ILE A 214 -15.42 -20.44 -5.44
CA ILE A 214 -16.72 -20.47 -4.74
C ILE A 214 -17.45 -19.12 -4.88
N ILE A 215 -16.74 -18.01 -4.69
CA ILE A 215 -17.34 -16.68 -4.81
C ILE A 215 -17.81 -16.42 -6.24
N VAL A 216 -16.97 -16.72 -7.23
CA VAL A 216 -17.33 -16.55 -8.65
C VAL A 216 -18.55 -17.40 -9.01
N GLU A 217 -18.61 -18.62 -8.48
CA GLU A 217 -19.74 -19.50 -8.69
C GLU A 217 -21.03 -18.93 -8.12
N THR A 218 -20.96 -18.40 -6.91
CA THR A 218 -22.10 -17.79 -6.24
C THR A 218 -22.60 -16.57 -7.02
N ILE A 219 -21.70 -15.71 -7.47
CA ILE A 219 -22.04 -14.52 -8.26
C ILE A 219 -22.71 -14.90 -9.57
N LEU A 220 -22.11 -15.84 -10.32
CA LEU A 220 -22.65 -16.26 -11.61
C LEU A 220 -24.03 -16.88 -11.43
N ARG A 221 -24.20 -17.78 -10.45
CA ARG A 221 -25.52 -18.36 -10.13
C ARG A 221 -26.55 -17.29 -9.81
N ASN A 222 -26.20 -16.33 -8.95
CA ASN A 222 -27.10 -15.21 -8.60
C ASN A 222 -27.45 -14.35 -9.83
N TYR A 223 -26.50 -14.11 -10.73
CA TYR A 223 -26.76 -13.41 -11.99
C TYR A 223 -27.69 -14.22 -12.90
N GLY A 224 -27.41 -15.51 -13.09
CA GLY A 224 -28.25 -16.41 -13.88
C GLY A 224 -29.69 -16.43 -13.35
N GLU A 225 -29.87 -16.55 -12.03
CA GLU A 225 -31.18 -16.46 -11.39
C GLU A 225 -31.89 -15.14 -11.71
N LYS A 226 -31.20 -13.99 -11.55
CA LYS A 226 -31.80 -12.66 -11.80
C LYS A 226 -32.17 -12.43 -13.27
N ILE A 227 -31.33 -12.87 -14.21
CA ILE A 227 -31.63 -12.74 -15.64
C ILE A 227 -32.77 -13.66 -16.06
N LEU A 228 -32.79 -14.90 -15.59
CA LEU A 228 -33.89 -15.80 -15.89
C LEU A 228 -35.21 -15.29 -15.29
N GLN A 229 -35.18 -14.64 -14.12
CA GLN A 229 -36.35 -13.92 -13.58
C GLN A 229 -36.79 -12.76 -14.47
N SER A 230 -35.85 -11.93 -14.96
CA SER A 230 -36.19 -10.79 -15.83
C SER A 230 -36.74 -11.25 -17.19
N LEU A 231 -36.37 -12.44 -17.65
CA LEU A 231 -36.94 -13.11 -18.82
C LEU A 231 -38.28 -13.82 -18.54
N GLY A 232 -38.83 -13.70 -17.33
CA GLY A 232 -40.16 -14.21 -16.97
C GLY A 232 -40.20 -15.61 -16.38
N ILE A 233 -39.06 -16.22 -16.03
CA ILE A 233 -39.05 -17.51 -15.34
C ILE A 233 -39.46 -17.32 -13.87
N SER A 234 -40.46 -18.09 -13.42
CA SER A 234 -41.00 -17.99 -12.07
C SER A 234 -39.99 -18.42 -10.99
N LYS A 235 -40.08 -17.83 -9.79
CA LYS A 235 -39.24 -18.18 -8.63
C LYS A 235 -39.32 -19.67 -8.28
N THR A 236 -40.49 -20.29 -8.42
CA THR A 236 -40.69 -21.72 -8.17
C THR A 236 -39.91 -22.59 -9.14
N LYS A 237 -39.91 -22.24 -10.44
CA LYS A 237 -39.17 -22.96 -11.49
C LYS A 237 -37.66 -22.72 -11.40
N LEU A 238 -37.25 -21.55 -10.89
CA LEU A 238 -35.84 -21.29 -10.60
C LEU A 238 -35.34 -22.08 -9.40
N LYS A 239 -36.17 -22.25 -8.36
CA LYS A 239 -35.80 -23.06 -7.21
C LYS A 239 -35.52 -24.51 -7.60
N SER A 240 -36.29 -25.08 -8.53
CA SER A 240 -35.99 -26.42 -9.08
C SER A 240 -34.77 -26.44 -9.99
N LEU A 241 -34.55 -25.40 -10.79
CA LEU A 241 -33.38 -25.29 -11.66
C LEU A 241 -32.08 -24.99 -10.91
N LYS A 242 -32.15 -24.38 -9.72
CA LYS A 242 -30.98 -23.97 -8.93
C LYS A 242 -30.05 -25.13 -8.60
N ASP A 243 -30.64 -26.29 -8.32
CA ASP A 243 -29.90 -27.52 -8.00
C ASP A 243 -29.27 -28.13 -9.27
N GLU A 244 -29.81 -27.85 -10.45
CA GLU A 244 -29.33 -28.35 -11.75
C GLU A 244 -28.42 -27.36 -12.51
N MET A 245 -28.48 -26.06 -12.16
CA MET A 245 -27.70 -25.00 -12.78
C MET A 245 -26.24 -25.06 -12.32
N SER A 246 -25.46 -25.91 -12.98
CA SER A 246 -24.02 -25.98 -12.74
C SER A 246 -23.33 -24.67 -13.10
N PHE A 247 -22.21 -24.38 -12.43
CA PHE A 247 -21.33 -23.26 -12.77
C PHE A 247 -21.03 -23.18 -14.28
N SER A 248 -20.74 -24.32 -14.91
CA SER A 248 -20.41 -24.39 -16.33
C SER A 248 -21.58 -23.96 -17.20
N THR A 249 -22.80 -24.38 -16.85
CA THR A 249 -24.02 -24.00 -17.55
C THR A 249 -24.21 -22.48 -17.51
N VAL A 250 -24.00 -21.87 -16.35
CA VAL A 250 -24.18 -20.42 -16.20
C VAL A 250 -23.08 -19.64 -16.92
N LEU A 251 -21.81 -20.06 -16.78
CA LEU A 251 -20.67 -19.38 -17.36
C LEU A 251 -20.62 -19.50 -18.90
N ASN A 252 -20.88 -20.70 -19.43
CA ASN A 252 -20.62 -21.02 -20.84
C ASN A 252 -21.88 -20.97 -21.73
N ILE A 253 -23.07 -20.98 -21.14
CA ILE A 253 -24.33 -20.99 -21.91
C ILE A 253 -25.16 -19.75 -21.58
N VAL A 254 -25.55 -19.58 -20.31
CA VAL A 254 -26.45 -18.48 -19.92
C VAL A 254 -25.78 -17.12 -20.17
N LEU A 255 -24.55 -16.94 -19.69
CA LEU A 255 -23.87 -15.65 -19.81
C LEU A 255 -23.64 -15.23 -21.27
N PRO A 256 -23.05 -16.04 -22.17
CA PRO A 256 -22.87 -15.65 -23.57
C PRO A 256 -24.16 -15.31 -24.31
N LEU A 257 -25.27 -16.00 -24.01
CA LEU A 257 -26.58 -15.73 -24.62
C LEU A 257 -27.18 -14.39 -24.17
N THR A 258 -26.74 -13.86 -23.03
CA THR A 258 -27.22 -12.58 -22.49
C THR A 258 -26.37 -11.38 -22.92
N LEU A 259 -25.28 -11.62 -23.64
CA LEU A 259 -24.34 -10.59 -24.11
C LEU A 259 -24.45 -10.40 -25.62
N SER A 260 -24.25 -9.17 -26.09
CA SER A 260 -24.06 -8.90 -27.52
C SER A 260 -22.74 -9.51 -28.02
N LYS A 261 -22.62 -9.73 -29.33
CA LYS A 261 -21.37 -10.25 -29.95
C LYS A 261 -20.13 -9.43 -29.58
N SER A 262 -20.28 -8.10 -29.49
CA SER A 262 -19.18 -7.18 -29.13
C SER A 262 -18.81 -7.24 -27.64
N GLU A 263 -19.78 -7.51 -26.76
CA GLU A 263 -19.54 -7.69 -25.32
C GLU A 263 -18.88 -9.04 -25.08
N LEU A 264 -19.40 -10.09 -25.73
CA LEU A 264 -18.85 -11.44 -25.63
C LEU A 264 -17.39 -11.49 -26.09
N SER A 265 -17.05 -10.85 -27.22
CA SER A 265 -15.67 -10.82 -27.70
C SER A 265 -14.71 -10.12 -26.72
N ARG A 266 -15.21 -9.15 -25.93
CA ARG A 266 -14.42 -8.46 -24.90
C ARG A 266 -14.22 -9.31 -23.64
N VAL A 267 -15.16 -10.20 -23.32
CA VAL A 267 -15.10 -11.01 -22.08
C VAL A 267 -14.63 -12.46 -22.29
N ASP A 268 -14.55 -12.95 -23.52
CA ASP A 268 -14.24 -14.36 -23.83
C ASP A 268 -12.95 -14.88 -23.16
N LYS A 269 -11.88 -14.08 -23.21
CA LYS A 269 -10.61 -14.42 -22.53
C LYS A 269 -10.78 -14.55 -21.01
N HIS A 270 -11.65 -13.74 -20.42
CA HIS A 270 -11.93 -13.75 -18.99
C HIS A 270 -12.81 -14.95 -18.61
N LEU A 271 -13.80 -15.30 -19.44
CA LEU A 271 -14.59 -16.54 -19.28
C LEU A 271 -13.69 -17.78 -19.25
N LYS A 272 -12.77 -17.88 -20.22
CA LYS A 272 -11.79 -18.98 -20.30
C LYS A 272 -10.90 -19.04 -19.05
N SER A 273 -10.46 -17.88 -18.55
CA SER A 273 -9.61 -17.81 -17.36
C SER A 273 -10.36 -18.26 -16.09
N VAL A 274 -11.64 -17.93 -15.97
CA VAL A 274 -12.51 -18.35 -14.88
C VAL A 274 -12.84 -19.85 -14.95
N ASP A 275 -13.06 -20.40 -16.14
CA ASP A 275 -13.24 -21.85 -16.30
C ASP A 275 -11.96 -22.63 -15.93
N LEU A 276 -10.79 -22.11 -16.28
CA LEU A 276 -9.51 -22.70 -15.87
C LEU A 276 -9.33 -22.67 -14.34
N LEU A 277 -9.66 -21.55 -13.68
CA LEU A 277 -9.65 -21.46 -12.22
C LEU A 277 -10.54 -22.52 -11.57
N ARG A 278 -11.75 -22.75 -12.11
CA ARG A 278 -12.63 -23.83 -11.64
C ARG A 278 -11.98 -25.21 -11.79
N LYS A 279 -11.35 -25.49 -12.93
CA LYS A 279 -10.68 -26.78 -13.17
C LYS A 279 -9.58 -27.01 -12.14
N VAL A 280 -8.72 -26.00 -11.92
CA VAL A 280 -7.67 -26.06 -10.88
C VAL A 280 -8.29 -26.27 -9.49
N ARG A 281 -9.37 -25.56 -9.15
CA ARG A 281 -10.09 -25.78 -7.88
C ARG A 281 -10.58 -27.22 -7.74
N ASN A 282 -11.15 -27.81 -8.79
CA ASN A 282 -11.62 -29.20 -8.75
C ASN A 282 -10.46 -30.15 -8.51
N ASP A 283 -9.34 -29.97 -9.22
CA ASP A 283 -8.15 -30.80 -9.06
C ASP A 283 -7.57 -30.69 -7.64
N VAL A 284 -7.56 -29.50 -7.04
CA VAL A 284 -7.13 -29.30 -5.64
C VAL A 284 -8.08 -29.99 -4.66
N VAL A 285 -9.39 -29.84 -4.83
CA VAL A 285 -10.41 -30.39 -3.91
C VAL A 285 -10.44 -31.91 -3.97
N HIS A 286 -10.24 -32.50 -5.16
CA HIS A 286 -10.19 -33.95 -5.34
C HIS A 286 -8.81 -34.55 -5.01
N GLY A 287 -7.82 -33.73 -4.66
CA GLY A 287 -6.48 -34.19 -4.31
C GLY A 287 -5.63 -34.61 -5.52
N ASN A 288 -6.05 -34.27 -6.74
CA ASN A 288 -5.30 -34.54 -7.97
C ASN A 288 -4.01 -33.70 -8.05
N ILE A 289 -3.99 -32.53 -7.40
CA ILE A 289 -2.80 -31.66 -7.30
C ILE A 289 -2.61 -31.17 -5.87
N THR A 290 -1.34 -31.11 -5.43
CA THR A 290 -0.94 -30.56 -4.13
C THR A 290 -0.81 -29.04 -4.19
N GLU A 291 -0.80 -28.38 -3.03
CA GLU A 291 -0.73 -26.91 -2.94
C GLU A 291 0.51 -26.31 -3.62
N GLU A 292 1.64 -27.01 -3.55
CA GLU A 292 2.91 -26.61 -4.17
C GLU A 292 2.83 -26.60 -5.70
N ASN A 293 1.98 -27.44 -6.27
CA ASN A 293 1.80 -27.63 -7.71
C ASN A 293 0.70 -26.75 -8.31
N ILE A 294 0.07 -25.88 -7.50
CA ILE A 294 -0.91 -24.91 -8.00
C ILE A 294 -0.18 -23.83 -8.82
N ASP A 295 -0.54 -23.72 -10.10
CA ASP A 295 -0.05 -22.63 -10.96
C ASP A 295 -0.68 -21.29 -10.56
N GLU A 296 0.10 -20.49 -9.83
CA GLU A 296 -0.30 -19.15 -9.38
C GLU A 296 -0.71 -18.22 -10.53
N ASN A 297 -0.13 -18.36 -11.73
CA ASN A 297 -0.49 -17.51 -12.86
C ASN A 297 -1.88 -17.84 -13.40
N ILE A 298 -2.29 -19.11 -13.36
CA ILE A 298 -3.65 -19.52 -13.73
C ILE A 298 -4.64 -18.98 -12.71
N VAL A 299 -4.34 -19.12 -11.41
CA VAL A 299 -5.21 -18.63 -10.33
C VAL A 299 -5.35 -17.10 -10.40
N ARG A 300 -4.23 -16.37 -10.58
CA ARG A 300 -4.23 -14.91 -10.73
C ARG A 300 -5.07 -14.47 -11.93
N LYS A 301 -4.87 -15.08 -13.10
CA LYS A 301 -5.66 -14.78 -14.31
C LYS A 301 -7.15 -15.10 -14.12
N GLY A 302 -7.46 -16.16 -13.37
CA GLY A 302 -8.82 -16.53 -13.01
C GLY A 302 -9.51 -15.48 -12.14
N ILE A 303 -8.83 -15.00 -11.10
CA ILE A 303 -9.33 -13.95 -10.21
C ILE A 303 -9.51 -12.64 -10.97
N GLU A 304 -8.55 -12.23 -11.80
CA GLU A 304 -8.68 -11.04 -12.65
C GLU A 304 -9.82 -11.18 -13.67
N GLY A 305 -9.99 -12.37 -14.25
CA GLY A 305 -11.13 -12.69 -15.10
C GLY A 305 -12.46 -12.52 -14.38
N ALA A 306 -12.54 -13.00 -13.15
CA ALA A 306 -13.72 -12.86 -12.31
C ALA A 306 -14.10 -11.41 -12.02
N LEU A 307 -13.12 -10.57 -11.66
CA LEU A 307 -13.35 -9.14 -11.40
C LEU A 307 -13.99 -8.46 -12.62
N VAL A 308 -13.46 -8.73 -13.82
CA VAL A 308 -14.01 -8.18 -15.07
C VAL A 308 -15.43 -8.68 -15.34
N LEU A 309 -15.70 -9.96 -15.09
CA LEU A 309 -17.06 -10.51 -15.24
C LEU A 309 -18.04 -9.80 -14.29
N VAL A 310 -17.71 -9.66 -13.01
CA VAL A 310 -18.57 -8.99 -12.02
C VAL A 310 -18.98 -7.60 -12.48
N GLU A 311 -18.06 -6.79 -13.01
CA GLU A 311 -18.38 -5.46 -13.53
C GLU A 311 -19.40 -5.51 -14.68
N VAL A 312 -19.22 -6.44 -15.61
CA VAL A 312 -20.11 -6.63 -16.76
C VAL A 312 -21.50 -7.09 -16.30
N LEU A 313 -21.56 -8.05 -15.39
CA LEU A 313 -22.82 -8.56 -14.83
C LEU A 313 -23.59 -7.46 -14.09
N ARG A 314 -22.90 -6.62 -13.29
CA ARG A 314 -23.54 -5.49 -12.60
C ARG A 314 -24.13 -4.47 -13.56
N LYS A 315 -23.43 -4.15 -14.66
CA LYS A 315 -23.95 -3.22 -15.68
C LYS A 315 -25.19 -3.75 -16.39
N LYS A 316 -25.33 -5.07 -16.53
CA LYS A 316 -26.51 -5.70 -17.14
C LYS A 316 -27.71 -5.82 -16.20
N LEU A 317 -27.48 -5.78 -14.89
CA LEU A 317 -28.52 -5.88 -13.87
C LEU A 317 -29.01 -4.52 -13.35
N LYS A 318 -28.41 -3.40 -13.80
CA LYS A 318 -28.94 -2.04 -13.63
C LYS A 318 -29.88 -1.71 -14.78
#